data_AF-A0A1V5VQF9-F1
#
_entry.id   AF-A0A1V5VQF9-F1
#
_cell.length_a   1.000
_cell.length_b   1.000
_cell.length_c   1.000
_cell.angle_alpha   90.00
_cell.angle_beta   90.00
_cell.angle_gamma   90.00
#
_symmetry.space_group_name_H-M   'P 1'
#
loop_
_entity.id
_entity.type
_entity.pdbx_description
1 polymer ?
#
loop_
_entity_poly.entity_id
_entity_poly.type
_entity_poly.pdbx_seq_one_letter_code
_entity_poly.pdbx_strand_id
1 'polypeptide(L)' 'MELNKYSLRDDALANLYRSAFYLAKGNSKIGMDFLKKAKRVLGNDLKTPNTSLPRLVLAEKVLDQYRLLKSSIL' A
#
# COMPACT_ATOMS: atom_id res chain seq x y z
N MET A 1 0.59 -16.40 14.33
CA MET A 1 0.90 -15.04 13.82
C MET A 1 0.26 -14.06 14.77
N GLU A 2 0.97 -13.66 15.82
CA GLU A 2 0.51 -12.55 16.64
C GLU A 2 0.74 -11.27 15.84
N LEU A 3 -0.30 -10.81 15.13
CA LEU A 3 -0.35 -9.41 14.71
C LEU A 3 -0.40 -8.61 16.00
N ASN A 4 0.71 -7.96 16.36
CA ASN A 4 0.71 -6.96 17.42
C ASN A 4 -0.29 -5.89 16.98
N LYS A 5 -1.48 -5.88 17.61
CA LYS A 5 -2.67 -5.08 17.27
C LYS A 5 -2.44 -3.54 17.29
N TYR A 6 -1.19 -3.12 17.49
CA TYR A 6 -0.74 -1.76 17.75
C TYR A 6 0.47 -1.32 16.91
N SER A 7 1.00 -2.17 16.01
CA SER A 7 2.09 -1.73 15.13
C SER A 7 1.54 -0.83 14.02
N LEU A 8 1.82 0.47 14.13
CA LEU A 8 1.48 1.46 13.08
C LEU A 8 1.97 1.01 11.70
N ARG A 9 3.11 0.29 11.63
CA ARG A 9 3.67 -0.25 10.40
C ARG A 9 2.82 -1.37 9.79
N ASP A 10 2.28 -2.28 10.60
CA ASP A 10 1.42 -3.37 10.11
C ASP A 10 0.09 -2.83 9.58
N ASP A 11 -0.48 -1.83 10.25
CA ASP A 11 -1.65 -1.10 9.75
C ASP A 11 -1.35 -0.36 8.45
N ALA A 12 -0.15 0.21 8.31
CA ALA A 12 0.29 0.84 7.07
C ALA A 12 0.43 -0.16 5.93
N LEU A 13 0.95 -1.36 6.20
CA LEU A 13 1.02 -2.47 5.23
C LEU A 13 -0.37 -2.96 4.82
N ALA A 14 -1.29 -3.09 5.77
CA ALA A 14 -2.67 -3.42 5.47
C ALA A 14 -3.34 -2.34 4.59
N ASN A 15 -3.05 -1.06 4.85
CA ASN A 15 -3.52 0.03 4.02
C ASN A 15 -2.89 0.02 2.61
N LEU A 16 -1.63 -0.37 2.47
CA LEU A 16 -0.98 -0.59 1.16
C LEU A 16 -1.69 -1.67 0.35
N TYR A 17 -1.99 -2.80 0.97
CA TYR A 17 -2.74 -3.88 0.33
C TYR A 17 -4.15 -3.44 -0.07
N ARG A 18 -4.88 -2.76 0.83
CA ARG A 18 -6.20 -2.19 0.55
C ARG A 18 -6.15 -1.20 -0.61
N SER A 19 -5.12 -0.37 -0.67
CA SER A 19 -4.90 0.56 -1.78
C SER A 19 -4.84 -0.18 -3.12
N ALA A 20 -3.95 -1.18 -3.23
CA ALA A 20 -3.83 -1.99 -4.45
C ALA A 20 -5.17 -2.65 -4.84
N PHE A 21 -5.88 -3.21 -3.87
CA PHE A 21 -7.18 -3.85 -4.10
C PHE A 21 -8.25 -2.87 -4.63
N TYR A 22 -8.41 -1.70 -4.02
CA TYR A 22 -9.41 -0.72 -4.46
C TYR A 22 -9.03 -0.05 -5.78
N LEU A 23 -7.73 0.17 -6.02
CA LEU A 23 -7.23 0.60 -7.33
C LEU A 23 -7.58 -0.43 -8.42
N ALA A 24 -7.33 -1.72 -8.17
CA ALA A 24 -7.66 -2.79 -9.12
C ALA A 24 -9.18 -2.90 -9.38
N LYS A 25 -10.00 -2.76 -8.34
CA LYS A 25 -11.48 -2.78 -8.42
C LYS A 25 -12.10 -1.55 -9.09
N GLY A 26 -11.31 -0.52 -9.39
CA GLY A 26 -11.78 0.68 -10.06
C GLY A 26 -12.22 1.82 -9.15
N ASN A 27 -12.13 1.65 -7.84
CA ASN A 27 -12.37 2.71 -6.87
C ASN A 27 -11.08 3.47 -6.57
N SER A 28 -10.65 4.30 -7.54
CA SER A 28 -9.39 5.02 -7.45
C SER A 28 -9.32 5.96 -6.25
N LYS A 29 -10.43 6.58 -5.87
CA LYS A 29 -10.48 7.53 -4.74
C LYS A 29 -10.12 6.82 -3.42
N ILE A 30 -10.81 5.72 -3.12
CA ILE A 30 -10.54 4.94 -1.90
C ILE A 30 -9.14 4.34 -1.94
N GLY A 31 -8.71 3.84 -3.11
CA GLY A 31 -7.36 3.32 -3.30
C GLY A 31 -6.28 4.35 -2.97
N MET A 32 -6.39 5.56 -3.52
CA MET A 32 -5.47 6.66 -3.26
C MET A 32 -5.50 7.13 -1.80
N ASP A 33 -6.66 7.15 -1.15
CA ASP A 33 -6.78 7.51 0.27
C ASP A 33 -6.01 6.52 1.15
N PHE A 34 -6.12 5.23 0.89
CA PHE A 34 -5.34 4.21 1.59
C PHE A 34 -3.84 4.32 1.29
N LEU A 35 -3.45 4.61 0.05
CA LEU A 35 -2.05 4.85 -0.32
C LEU A 35 -1.46 6.02 0.48
N LYS A 36 -2.22 7.13 0.60
CA LYS A 36 -1.81 8.31 1.36
C LYS A 36 -1.66 7.99 2.85
N LYS A 37 -2.56 7.20 3.43
CA LYS A 37 -2.45 6.73 4.82
C LYS A 37 -1.22 5.87 5.03
N ALA A 38 -0.95 4.93 4.13
CA ALA A 38 0.24 4.08 4.20
C ALA A 38 1.54 4.90 4.07
N LYS A 39 1.59 5.86 3.13
CA LYS A 39 2.74 6.76 2.93
C LYS A 39 3.07 7.59 4.16
N ARG A 40 2.07 8.03 4.94
CA ARG A 40 2.30 8.79 6.16
C ARG A 40 3.11 8.02 7.21
N VAL A 41 2.99 6.70 7.24
CA VAL A 41 3.68 5.86 8.23
C VAL A 41 4.97 5.28 7.66
N LEU A 42 4.93 4.77 6.43
CA LEU A 42 6.07 4.11 5.80
C LEU A 42 7.07 5.13 5.21
N GLY A 43 6.64 6.38 5.00
CA GLY A 43 7.51 7.48 4.61
C GLY A 43 8.38 7.14 3.40
N ASN A 44 9.69 7.10 3.64
CA ASN A 44 10.73 6.84 2.64
C ASN A 44 10.86 5.37 2.25
N ASP A 45 10.35 4.44 3.06
CA ASP A 45 10.37 2.99 2.75
C ASP A 45 9.40 2.67 1.61
N LEU A 46 8.35 3.48 1.44
CA LEU A 46 7.39 3.34 0.37
C LEU A 46 7.84 4.14 -0.87
N LYS A 47 8.33 3.45 -1.89
CA LYS A 47 8.56 4.08 -3.20
C LYS A 47 7.22 4.33 -3.86
N THR A 48 6.68 5.54 -3.71
CA THR A 48 5.39 5.90 -4.34
C THR A 48 5.49 5.77 -5.85
N PRO A 49 4.69 4.90 -6.49
CA PRO A 49 4.65 4.82 -7.93
C PRO A 49 4.07 6.11 -8.53
N ASN A 50 4.48 6.42 -9.76
CA ASN A 50 3.98 7.59 -10.49
C ASN A 50 2.45 7.49 -10.64
N THR A 51 1.73 8.46 -10.08
CA THR A 51 0.26 8.50 -10.07
C THR A 51 -0.35 8.75 -11.44
N SER A 52 0.44 9.16 -12.43
CA SER A 52 0.03 9.33 -13.82
C SER A 52 -0.06 8.01 -14.59
N LEU A 53 0.29 6.88 -13.97
CA LEU A 53 0.18 5.56 -14.59
C LEU A 53 -1.29 5.13 -14.73
N PRO A 54 -1.60 4.27 -15.72
CA PRO A 54 -2.89 3.61 -15.79
C PRO A 54 -3.20 2.93 -14.46
N ARG A 55 -4.46 3.03 -14.01
CA ARG A 55 -4.91 2.57 -12.70
C ARG A 55 -4.49 1.13 -12.36
N LEU A 56 -4.58 0.21 -13.32
CA LEU A 56 -4.20 -1.19 -13.12
C LEU A 56 -2.70 -1.35 -12.91
N VAL A 57 -1.89 -0.63 -13.70
CA VAL A 57 -0.43 -0.58 -13.53
C VAL A 57 -0.05 0.05 -12.18
N LEU A 58 -0.79 1.07 -11.75
CA LEU A 58 -0.62 1.65 -10.43
C LEU A 58 -0.93 0.63 -9.33
N ALA A 59 -2.03 -0.12 -9.46
CA ALA A 59 -2.42 -1.16 -8.52
C ALA A 59 -1.35 -2.26 -8.39
N GLU A 60 -0.80 -2.71 -9.52
CA GLU A 60 0.30 -3.68 -9.56
C GLU A 60 1.54 -3.15 -8.85
N LYS A 61 1.99 -1.93 -9.17
CA LYS A 61 3.17 -1.34 -8.51
C LYS A 61 2.97 -1.17 -7.00
N VAL A 62 1.78 -0.79 -6.56
CA VAL A 62 1.44 -0.70 -5.14
C VAL A 62 1.48 -2.09 -4.48
N LEU A 63 1.01 -3.12 -5.16
CA LEU A 63 1.07 -4.51 -4.69
C LEU A 63 2.50 -5.03 -4.60
N ASP A 64 3.35 -4.69 -5.56
CA ASP A 64 4.78 -5.04 -5.53
C ASP A 64 5.49 -4.41 -4.34
N GLN A 65 5.22 -3.14 -4.05
CA GLN A 65 5.74 -2.47 -2.85
C GLN A 65 5.27 -3.15 -1.56
N TYR A 66 4.00 -3.54 -1.49
CA TYR A 66 3.48 -4.32 -0.35
C TYR A 66 4.24 -5.64 -0.18
N ARG A 67 4.47 -6.38 -1.27
CA ARG A 67 5.21 -7.66 -1.23
C ARG A 67 6.65 -7.46 -0.76
N LEU A 68 7.35 -6.48 -1.31
CA LEU A 68 8.73 -6.16 -0.92
C LEU A 68 8.84 -5.83 0.57
N LEU A 69 7.98 -4.95 1.07
CA LEU A 69 8.01 -4.54 2.47
C LEU A 69 7.59 -5.67 3.40
N LYS A 70 6.61 -6.49 3.01
CA LYS A 70 6.20 -7.68 3.75
C LYS A 70 7.35 -8.69 3.87
N SER A 71 8.07 -8.94 2.78
CA SER A 71 9.22 -9.86 2.77
C SER A 71 10.42 -9.32 3.54
N SER A 72 10.51 -8.00 3.76
CA SER A 72 11.58 -7.40 4.58
C SER A 72 11.32 -7.47 6.08
N ILE A 73 10.10 -7.80 6.50
CA ILE A 73 9.68 -7.87 7.92
C ILE A 73 9.68 -9.32 8.42
N LEU A 74 9.69 -10.29 7.51
CA LEU A 74 9.72 -11.74 7.75
C LEU A 74 11.15 -12.28 7.60
#